data_AF-A0A3B1AEX0-F1
#
_entry.id   AF-A0A3B1AEX0-F1
#
_cell.length_a   1.000
_cell.length_b   1.000
_cell.length_c   1.000
_cell.angle_alpha   90.00
_cell.angle_beta   90.00
_cell.angle_gamma   90.00
#
_symmetry.space_group_name_H-M   'P 1'
#
loop_
_entity.id
_entity.type
_entity.pdbx_description
1 polymer ?
#
loop_
_entity_poly.entity_id
_entity_poly.type
_entity_poly.pdbx_seq_one_letter_code
_entity_poly.pdbx_strand_id
1 'polypeptide(L)'
;VASKVYEKDSLFYQAMQMGTLATVGLDWQLMDQFVERLRAVTPEQVQAVAKKYLIDDYLTVAVLDPQSTPVAANGGHSHAH
;
A
#
# COMPACT_ATOMS: atom_id res chain seq x y z
N VAL A 1 16.18 4.29 -27.72
CA VAL A 1 16.38 4.33 -26.24
C VAL A 1 15.05 4.22 -25.52
N ALA A 2 14.07 5.09 -25.78
CA ALA A 2 12.73 5.03 -25.16
C ALA A 2 11.99 3.69 -25.37
N SER A 3 12.02 3.12 -26.58
CA SER A 3 11.41 1.80 -26.87
C SER A 3 11.99 0.67 -26.02
N LYS A 4 13.32 0.64 -25.86
CA LYS A 4 14.04 -0.35 -25.06
C LYS A 4 13.82 -0.17 -23.55
N VAL A 5 13.49 1.05 -23.10
CA VAL A 5 13.09 1.33 -21.72
C VAL A 5 11.66 0.86 -21.48
N TYR A 6 10.73 1.23 -22.36
CA TYR A 6 9.33 0.79 -22.29
C TYR A 6 9.20 -0.75 -22.31
N GLU A 7 9.97 -1.43 -23.15
CA GLU A 7 9.99 -2.90 -23.22
C GLU A 7 10.50 -3.54 -21.93
N LYS A 8 11.56 -2.97 -21.32
CA LYS A 8 12.08 -3.43 -20.03
C LYS A 8 11.10 -3.18 -18.88
N ASP A 9 10.47 -2.01 -18.86
CA ASP A 9 9.46 -1.66 -17.85
C ASP A 9 8.25 -2.60 -17.97
N SER A 10 7.85 -2.95 -19.20
CA SER A 10 6.78 -3.91 -19.46
C SER A 10 7.14 -5.32 -18.95
N LEU A 11 8.33 -5.83 -19.25
CA LEU A 11 8.80 -7.14 -18.76
C LEU A 11 8.96 -7.16 -17.24
N PHE A 12 9.49 -6.10 -16.67
CA PHE A 12 9.62 -5.94 -15.22
C PHE A 12 8.24 -5.94 -14.54
N TYR A 13 7.29 -5.16 -15.07
CA TYR A 13 5.93 -5.07 -14.53
C TYR A 13 5.18 -6.41 -14.64
N GLN A 14 5.35 -7.15 -15.74
CA GLN A 14 4.78 -8.49 -15.88
C GLN A 14 5.38 -9.47 -14.86
N ALA A 15 6.71 -9.48 -14.70
CA ALA A 15 7.38 -10.33 -13.72
C ALA A 15 6.97 -9.99 -12.27
N MET A 16 6.80 -8.71 -11.95
CA MET A 16 6.33 -8.25 -10.64
C MET A 16 4.92 -8.75 -10.33
N GLN A 17 4.00 -8.69 -11.31
CA GLN A 17 2.63 -9.20 -11.15
C GLN A 17 2.61 -10.72 -10.95
N MET A 18 3.37 -11.47 -11.75
CA MET A 18 3.51 -12.92 -11.59
C MET A 18 4.07 -13.28 -10.20
N GLY A 19 5.13 -12.59 -9.77
CA GLY A 19 5.72 -12.78 -8.46
C GLY A 19 4.74 -12.49 -7.32
N THR A 20 3.95 -11.43 -7.43
CA THR A 20 2.94 -11.07 -6.43
C THR A 20 1.85 -12.12 -6.29
N LEU A 21 1.41 -12.74 -7.40
CA LEU A 21 0.44 -13.83 -7.34
C LEU A 21 1.05 -15.09 -6.72
N ALA A 22 2.29 -15.43 -7.12
CA ALA A 22 2.99 -16.59 -6.60
C ALA A 22 3.22 -16.51 -5.07
N THR A 23 3.52 -15.34 -4.52
CA THR A 23 3.76 -15.17 -3.06
C THR A 23 2.51 -15.42 -2.22
N VAL A 24 1.31 -15.23 -2.79
CA VAL A 24 0.04 -15.52 -2.12
C VAL A 24 -0.57 -16.86 -2.56
N GLY A 25 0.19 -17.68 -3.28
CA GLY A 25 -0.22 -19.02 -3.73
C GLY A 25 -1.23 -19.01 -4.87
N LEU A 26 -1.36 -17.90 -5.60
CA LEU A 26 -2.25 -17.78 -6.75
C LEU A 26 -1.51 -18.11 -8.05
N ASP A 27 -2.22 -18.75 -8.98
CA ASP A 27 -1.71 -19.08 -10.31
C ASP A 27 -1.49 -17.81 -11.14
N TRP A 28 -0.38 -17.72 -11.86
CA TRP A 28 -0.05 -16.61 -12.75
C TRP A 28 -1.06 -16.47 -13.89
N GLN A 29 -1.75 -17.55 -14.28
CA GLN A 29 -2.83 -17.51 -15.27
C GLN A 29 -4.03 -16.65 -14.83
N LEU A 30 -4.14 -16.30 -13.54
CA LEU A 30 -5.14 -15.33 -13.09
C LEU A 30 -4.90 -13.93 -13.68
N MET A 31 -3.68 -13.60 -14.12
CA MET A 31 -3.39 -12.32 -14.75
C MET A 31 -4.22 -12.11 -16.02
N ASP A 32 -4.39 -13.17 -16.82
CA ASP A 32 -5.13 -13.11 -18.08
C ASP A 32 -6.64 -12.86 -17.84
N GLN A 33 -7.14 -13.37 -16.72
CA GLN A 33 -8.56 -13.27 -16.35
C GLN A 33 -8.86 -12.06 -15.46
N PHE A 34 -7.83 -11.36 -14.97
CA PHE A 34 -7.99 -10.29 -13.97
C PHE A 34 -8.87 -9.15 -14.50
N VAL A 35 -8.61 -8.69 -15.72
CA VAL A 35 -9.37 -7.59 -16.34
C VAL A 35 -10.82 -7.99 -16.60
N GLU A 36 -11.06 -9.21 -17.07
CA GLU A 36 -12.41 -9.72 -17.33
C GLU A 36 -13.22 -9.86 -16.04
N ARG A 37 -12.61 -10.42 -14.99
CA ARG A 37 -13.23 -10.57 -13.67
C ARG A 37 -13.52 -9.22 -13.03
N LEU A 38 -12.61 -8.24 -13.17
CA LEU A 38 -12.83 -6.89 -12.65
C LEU A 38 -13.99 -6.19 -13.37
N ARG A 39 -14.14 -6.38 -14.68
CA ARG A 39 -15.27 -5.84 -15.46
C ARG A 39 -16.60 -6.49 -15.11
N ALA A 40 -16.59 -7.73 -14.63
CA ALA A 40 -17.79 -8.45 -14.22
C ALA A 40 -18.32 -8.03 -12.83
N VAL A 41 -17.58 -7.20 -12.09
CA VAL A 41 -18.00 -6.75 -10.75
C VAL A 41 -19.22 -5.84 -10.85
N THR A 42 -20.28 -6.16 -10.10
CA THR A 42 -21.51 -5.36 -10.07
C THR A 42 -21.55 -4.39 -8.89
N PRO A 43 -22.34 -3.30 -8.97
CA PRO A 43 -22.54 -2.38 -7.85
C PRO A 43 -23.04 -3.07 -6.56
N GLU A 44 -23.90 -4.07 -6.69
CA GLU A 44 -24.46 -4.82 -5.56
C GLU A 44 -23.39 -5.62 -4.84
N GLN A 45 -22.45 -6.20 -5.60
CA GLN A 45 -21.30 -6.91 -5.03
C GLN A 45 -20.39 -5.96 -4.25
N VAL A 46 -20.15 -4.75 -4.77
CA VAL A 46 -19.39 -3.71 -4.07
C VAL A 46 -20.10 -3.33 -2.76
N GLN A 47 -21.41 -3.08 -2.81
CA GLN A 47 -22.20 -2.76 -1.62
C GLN A 47 -22.19 -3.90 -0.59
N ALA A 48 -22.26 -5.16 -1.03
CA ALA A 48 -22.23 -6.31 -0.15
C ALA A 48 -20.87 -6.44 0.58
N VAL A 49 -19.76 -6.22 -0.14
CA VAL A 49 -18.41 -6.23 0.46
C VAL A 49 -18.24 -5.09 1.46
N ALA A 50 -18.72 -3.89 1.14
CA ALA A 50 -18.69 -2.75 2.05
C ALA A 50 -19.44 -3.07 3.36
N LYS A 51 -20.68 -3.58 3.27
CA LYS A 51 -21.47 -4.00 4.43
C LYS A 51 -20.80 -5.11 5.26
N LYS A 52 -20.01 -5.97 4.62
CA LYS A 52 -19.35 -7.10 5.29
C LYS A 52 -18.09 -6.70 6.06
N TYR A 53 -17.26 -5.82 5.49
CA TYR A 53 -15.92 -5.56 6.01
C TYR A 53 -15.71 -4.14 6.55
N LEU A 54 -16.52 -3.17 6.16
CA LEU A 54 -16.42 -1.80 6.69
C LEU A 54 -17.34 -1.66 7.91
N ILE A 55 -17.00 -2.37 8.98
CA ILE A 55 -17.70 -2.37 10.26
C ILE A 55 -16.75 -2.01 11.40
N ASP A 56 -17.29 -1.50 12.50
CA ASP A 56 -16.51 -1.02 13.65
C ASP A 56 -15.60 -2.10 14.26
N ASP A 57 -16.03 -3.37 14.24
CA ASP A 57 -15.24 -4.50 14.75
C ASP A 57 -13.89 -4.69 14.03
N TYR A 58 -13.77 -4.19 12.79
CA TYR A 58 -12.53 -4.22 12.01
C TYR A 58 -11.86 -2.85 11.88
N LEU A 59 -12.41 -1.81 12.52
CA LEU A 59 -11.88 -0.46 12.46
C LEU A 59 -10.72 -0.29 13.46
N THR A 60 -9.55 0.09 12.94
CA THR A 60 -8.43 0.54 13.77
C THR A 60 -8.19 2.03 13.52
N VAL A 61 -8.30 2.83 14.59
CA VAL A 61 -8.02 4.28 14.55
C VAL A 61 -6.71 4.55 15.29
N ALA A 62 -5.76 5.19 14.61
CA ALA A 62 -4.51 5.66 15.21
C ALA A 62 -4.41 7.18 15.02
N VAL A 63 -4.19 7.90 16.11
CA VAL A 63 -3.95 9.35 16.10
C VAL A 63 -2.55 9.58 16.66
N LEU A 64 -1.72 10.30 15.90
CA LEU A 64 -0.40 10.72 16.33
C LEU A 64 -0.46 12.19 16.72
N ASP A 65 -0.32 12.47 18.01
CA ASP A 65 -0.17 13.84 18.52
C ASP A 65 1.33 14.17 18.66
N PRO A 66 1.88 15.09 17.83
CA PRO A 66 3.30 15.41 17.87
C PRO A 66 3.68 16.10 19.18
N GLN A 67 4.61 15.49 19.91
CA GLN A 67 5.19 16.11 21.10
C GLN A 67 6.33 17.03 20.70
N SER A 68 6.41 18.19 21.36
CA SER A 68 7.58 19.05 21.27
C SER A 68 8.82 18.27 21.70
N THR A 69 9.82 18.20 20.82
CA THR A 69 11.15 17.71 21.20
C THR A 69 11.61 18.52 22.42
N PRO A 70 12.20 17.91 23.46
CA PRO A 70 12.83 18.68 24.51
C PRO A 70 13.96 19.50 23.88
N VAL A 71 13.69 20.76 23.54
CA VAL A 71 14.74 21.75 23.36
C VAL A 71 15.40 21.81 24.71
N ALA A 72 16.66 21.37 24.79
CA ALA A 72 17.45 21.31 26.01
C ALA A 72 17.32 22.63 26.79
N ALA A 73 16.46 22.63 27.80
CA ALA A 73 16.28 23.75 28.68
C ALA A 73 17.34 23.68 29.76
N ASN A 74 18.27 24.65 29.69
CA ASN A 74 19.16 25.14 30.76
C ASN A 74 20.42 24.30 31.03
N GLY A 75 21.60 24.88 31.28
CA GLY A 75 21.87 26.27 31.64
C GLY A 75 23.31 26.69 31.38
N GLY A 76 23.49 28.00 31.21
CA GLY A 76 24.80 28.63 31.08
C GLY A 76 25.62 28.41 32.35
N HIS A 77 26.81 27.85 32.19
CA HIS A 77 27.86 27.94 33.20
C HIS A 77 28.82 29.04 32.76
N SER A 78 28.72 30.18 33.43
CA SER A 78 29.75 31.21 33.45
C SER A 78 30.98 30.64 34.17
N HIS A 79 32.12 30.57 33.48
CA HIS A 79 33.42 30.39 34.13
C HIS A 79 34.18 31.71 34.06
N ALA A 80 34.15 32.44 35.17
CA ALA A 80 35.20 33.38 35.54
C ALA A 80 36.16 32.62 36.45
N HIS A 81 37.43 32.50 36.04
CA HIS A 81 38.65 32.54 36.86
C HIS A 81 39.86 32.56 35.93
#